data_AF-A0A2Z5WZ05-F1
#
_entry.id   AF-A0A2Z5WZ05-F1
#
_cell.length_a   1.000
_cell.length_b   1.000
_cell.length_c   1.000
_cell.angle_alpha   90.00
_cell.angle_beta   90.00
_cell.angle_gamma   90.00
#
_symmetry.space_group_name_H-M   'P 1'
#
loop_
_entity.id
_entity.type
_entity.pdbx_description
1 polymer ?
#
loop_
_entity_poly.entity_id
_entity_poly.type
_entity_poly.pdbx_seq_one_letter_code
_entity_poly.pdbx_strand_id
1 'polypeptide(L)'
;MSSQTYDYKDQNLQNQSFVGQDLTGADFSGADLRGCDFTRATLIGANFERSTTGQTPQQINNAILSVIIGMIVMIVIIVILSFLIVTIDNLLFSWFGEIYRKIASILSSVFLFLLYFFQSVIMDGFPKISNFLGNAVIAGLTTIMLLLTLGFIGISFSGGSGSILFLIAAVISGMVTSKLFTWLMEAIKGGIGTSFKKANLTGANFSHALIYNTDFSFALLTGICIEGWLVDSLTIFTKSQCEYLYWQSQQERYPQTGKFQDHEWEKFLQKFIKN
;
A
#
# COMPACT_ATOMS: atom_id res chain seq x y z
N MET A 1 37.37 21.03 -16.75
CA MET A 1 36.82 20.15 -15.71
C MET A 1 36.33 18.92 -16.42
N SER A 2 36.95 17.76 -16.23
CA SER A 2 36.41 16.51 -16.78
C SER A 2 35.05 16.28 -16.12
N SER A 3 33.95 16.39 -16.86
CA SER A 3 32.68 15.87 -16.36
C SER A 3 32.91 14.39 -16.13
N GLN A 4 32.95 13.95 -14.86
CA GLN A 4 32.84 12.52 -14.57
C GLN A 4 31.44 12.11 -15.03
N THR A 5 31.35 11.59 -16.25
CA THR A 5 30.17 10.90 -16.72
C THR A 5 30.17 9.55 -16.02
N TYR A 6 29.23 9.36 -15.11
CA TYR A 6 29.07 8.06 -14.44
C TYR A 6 28.43 7.07 -15.41
N ASP A 7 29.11 5.95 -15.65
CA ASP A 7 28.63 4.87 -16.51
C ASP A 7 28.07 3.74 -15.65
N TYR A 8 26.75 3.63 -15.64
CA TYR A 8 25.97 2.58 -14.97
C TYR A 8 25.19 1.73 -15.98
N LYS A 9 25.57 1.79 -17.26
CA LYS A 9 24.85 1.12 -18.34
C LYS A 9 24.79 -0.39 -18.12
N ASP A 10 23.61 -0.96 -18.32
CA ASP A 10 23.32 -2.40 -18.19
C ASP A 10 23.70 -3.02 -16.83
N GLN A 11 23.89 -2.19 -15.79
CA GLN A 11 24.28 -2.67 -14.46
C GLN A 11 23.07 -3.10 -13.63
N ASN A 12 23.29 -4.08 -12.76
CA ASN A 12 22.37 -4.41 -11.69
C ASN A 12 22.67 -3.52 -10.48
N LEU A 13 21.84 -2.49 -10.28
CA LEU A 13 21.98 -1.52 -9.20
C LEU A 13 20.92 -1.72 -8.11
N GLN A 14 20.25 -2.87 -8.06
CA GLN A 14 19.13 -3.09 -7.14
C GLN A 14 19.46 -2.71 -5.70
N ASN A 15 18.54 -1.98 -5.06
CA ASN A 15 18.65 -1.48 -3.68
C ASN A 15 19.86 -0.57 -3.39
N GLN A 16 20.50 0.03 -4.41
CA GLN A 16 21.55 1.00 -4.18
C GLN A 16 21.01 2.37 -3.76
N SER A 17 21.80 3.10 -2.97
CA SER A 17 21.46 4.45 -2.50
C SER A 17 22.32 5.49 -3.21
N PHE A 18 21.65 6.42 -3.87
CA PHE A 18 22.21 7.57 -4.58
C PHE A 18 21.72 8.89 -3.96
N VAL A 19 21.31 8.85 -2.69
CA VAL A 19 20.67 9.98 -2.00
C VAL A 19 21.56 11.21 -2.02
N GLY A 20 21.03 12.31 -2.56
CA GLY A 20 21.71 13.60 -2.62
C GLY A 20 22.92 13.68 -3.55
N GLN A 21 23.23 12.62 -4.32
CA GLN A 21 24.39 12.62 -5.20
C GLN A 21 24.17 13.50 -6.44
N ASP A 22 25.25 14.07 -6.95
CA ASP A 22 25.28 14.71 -8.28
C ASP A 22 25.67 13.67 -9.32
N LEU A 23 24.68 13.26 -10.09
CA LEU A 23 24.72 12.26 -11.16
C LEU A 23 24.33 12.91 -12.49
N THR A 24 24.64 14.20 -12.64
CA THR A 24 24.40 14.95 -13.88
C THR A 24 25.04 14.24 -15.07
N GLY A 25 24.23 13.93 -16.09
CA GLY A 25 24.66 13.24 -17.30
C GLY A 25 25.06 11.76 -17.11
N ALA A 26 24.75 11.14 -15.96
CA ALA A 26 25.00 9.72 -15.75
C ALA A 26 24.21 8.84 -16.73
N ASP A 27 24.81 7.74 -17.17
CA ASP A 27 24.18 6.76 -18.05
C ASP A 27 23.69 5.54 -17.26
N PHE A 28 22.38 5.44 -17.07
CA PHE A 28 21.66 4.30 -16.49
C PHE A 28 20.91 3.48 -17.55
N SER A 29 21.28 3.61 -18.83
CA SER A 29 20.57 2.90 -19.90
C SER A 29 20.64 1.38 -19.70
N GLY A 30 19.49 0.70 -19.83
CA GLY A 30 19.36 -0.74 -19.59
C GLY A 30 19.58 -1.20 -18.14
N ALA A 31 19.84 -0.29 -17.20
CA ALA A 31 20.13 -0.64 -15.81
C ALA A 31 18.89 -1.17 -15.06
N ASP A 32 19.13 -2.07 -14.12
CA ASP A 32 18.12 -2.54 -13.17
C ASP A 32 18.19 -1.71 -11.89
N LEU A 33 17.26 -0.77 -11.76
CA LEU A 33 17.19 0.25 -10.72
C LEU A 33 16.15 -0.08 -9.64
N ARG A 34 15.62 -1.31 -9.62
CA ARG A 34 14.57 -1.69 -8.66
C ARG A 34 15.08 -1.53 -7.22
N GLY A 35 14.30 -0.89 -6.38
CA GLY A 35 14.65 -0.60 -4.98
C GLY A 35 15.67 0.53 -4.79
N CYS A 36 16.15 1.18 -5.86
CA CYS A 36 17.13 2.27 -5.72
C CYS A 36 16.53 3.52 -5.05
N ASP A 37 17.36 4.24 -4.29
CA ASP A 37 16.99 5.51 -3.68
C ASP A 37 17.78 6.68 -4.28
N PHE A 38 17.14 7.45 -5.15
CA PHE A 38 17.63 8.70 -5.73
C PHE A 38 17.06 9.94 -5.02
N THR A 39 16.61 9.81 -3.76
CA THR A 39 16.02 10.93 -3.04
C THR A 39 16.96 12.12 -3.01
N ARG A 40 16.49 13.30 -3.45
CA ARG A 40 17.26 14.55 -3.55
C ARG A 40 18.50 14.49 -4.46
N ALA A 41 18.65 13.46 -5.31
CA ALA A 41 19.73 13.38 -6.27
C ALA A 41 19.56 14.42 -7.39
N THR A 42 20.69 14.84 -7.97
CA THR A 42 20.71 15.68 -9.18
C THR A 42 21.01 14.79 -10.38
N LEU A 43 20.04 14.64 -11.27
CA LEU A 43 20.04 13.71 -12.41
C LEU A 43 19.77 14.47 -13.71
N ILE A 44 20.29 15.69 -13.80
CA ILE A 44 20.08 16.57 -14.95
C ILE A 44 20.70 15.92 -16.18
N GLY A 45 19.90 15.71 -17.23
CA GLY A 45 20.36 15.08 -18.46
C GLY A 45 20.80 13.62 -18.32
N ALA A 46 20.47 12.93 -17.22
CA ALA A 46 20.79 11.52 -17.05
C ALA A 46 20.00 10.64 -18.03
N ASN A 47 20.61 9.54 -18.48
CA ASN A 47 19.99 8.61 -19.41
C ASN A 47 19.41 7.39 -18.68
N PHE A 48 18.09 7.21 -18.72
CA PHE A 48 17.36 6.07 -18.15
C PHE A 48 16.71 5.20 -19.24
N GLU A 49 17.19 5.32 -20.50
CA GLU A 49 16.64 4.57 -21.62
C GLU A 49 16.61 3.07 -21.31
N ARG A 50 15.45 2.41 -21.49
CA ARG A 50 15.27 0.96 -21.24
C ARG A 50 15.61 0.49 -19.82
N SER A 51 15.79 1.41 -18.87
CA SER A 51 16.00 1.04 -17.47
C SER A 51 14.73 0.44 -16.86
N THR A 52 14.91 -0.37 -15.82
CA THR A 52 13.79 -0.98 -15.08
C THR A 52 13.77 -0.46 -13.64
N THR A 53 12.67 0.18 -13.24
CA THR A 53 12.46 0.66 -11.86
C THR A 53 11.32 -0.10 -11.19
N GLY A 54 11.24 0.02 -9.87
CA GLY A 54 10.18 -0.57 -9.05
C GLY A 54 10.67 -1.45 -7.94
N GLN A 55 9.84 -2.39 -7.49
CA GLN A 55 10.19 -3.25 -6.37
C GLN A 55 11.13 -4.37 -6.82
N THR A 56 12.11 -4.68 -5.98
CA THR A 56 12.94 -5.86 -6.21
C THR A 56 12.15 -7.14 -5.96
N PRO A 57 12.50 -8.26 -6.64
CA PRO A 57 11.90 -9.55 -6.35
C PRO A 57 12.00 -9.92 -4.86
N GLN A 58 13.09 -9.51 -4.19
CA GLN A 58 13.26 -9.74 -2.76
C GLN A 58 12.25 -8.96 -1.91
N GLN A 59 11.99 -7.69 -2.23
CA GLN A 59 10.97 -6.89 -1.54
C GLN A 59 9.58 -7.53 -1.67
N ILE A 60 9.23 -7.98 -2.88
CA ILE A 60 7.97 -8.66 -3.16
C ILE A 60 7.86 -9.98 -2.37
N ASN A 61 8.90 -10.80 -2.40
CA ASN A 61 8.92 -12.08 -1.69
C ASN A 61 8.81 -11.89 -0.17
N ASN A 62 9.49 -10.89 0.39
CA ASN A 62 9.39 -10.56 1.82
C ASN A 62 7.98 -10.05 2.19
N ALA A 63 7.35 -9.25 1.33
CA ALA A 63 5.97 -8.81 1.53
C ALA A 63 5.02 -10.02 1.52
N ILE A 64 5.12 -10.90 0.52
CA ILE A 64 4.32 -12.13 0.44
C ILE A 64 4.53 -13.03 1.68
N LEU A 65 5.78 -13.20 2.11
CA LEU A 65 6.10 -14.03 3.28
C LEU A 65 5.51 -13.44 4.56
N SER A 66 5.62 -12.12 4.78
CA SER A 66 5.04 -11.46 5.96
C SER A 66 3.51 -11.61 6.02
N VAL A 67 2.88 -11.64 4.85
CA VAL A 67 1.44 -11.87 4.69
C VAL A 67 1.08 -13.31 5.04
N ILE A 68 1.83 -14.29 4.52
CA ILE A 68 1.63 -15.71 4.84
C ILE A 68 1.79 -15.95 6.35
N ILE A 69 2.85 -15.40 6.94
CA ILE A 69 3.09 -15.50 8.39
C ILE A 69 1.96 -14.84 9.17
N GLY A 70 1.51 -13.65 8.76
CA GLY A 70 0.37 -12.96 9.37
C GLY A 70 -0.91 -13.80 9.33
N MET A 71 -1.21 -14.44 8.20
CA MET A 71 -2.35 -15.34 8.06
C MET A 71 -2.23 -16.56 8.99
N ILE A 72 -1.06 -17.19 9.07
CA ILE A 72 -0.83 -18.35 9.95
C ILE A 72 -1.01 -17.95 11.41
N VAL A 73 -0.39 -16.84 11.84
CA VAL A 73 -0.50 -16.34 13.21
C VAL A 73 -1.96 -16.02 13.55
N MET A 74 -2.69 -15.40 12.62
CA MET A 74 -4.10 -15.10 12.80
C MET A 74 -4.94 -16.38 12.96
N ILE A 75 -4.71 -17.40 12.13
CA ILE A 75 -5.38 -18.70 12.24
C ILE A 75 -5.10 -19.34 13.60
N VAL A 76 -3.84 -19.35 14.05
CA VAL A 76 -3.45 -19.92 15.35
C VAL A 76 -4.14 -19.18 16.51
N ILE A 77 -4.16 -17.85 16.48
CA ILE A 77 -4.85 -17.04 17.50
C ILE A 77 -6.34 -17.34 17.53
N ILE A 78 -6.98 -17.44 16.36
CA ILE A 78 -8.40 -17.78 16.24
C ILE A 78 -8.68 -19.13 16.91
N VAL A 79 -7.89 -20.17 16.59
CA VAL A 79 -8.07 -21.52 17.16
C VAL A 79 -7.95 -21.51 18.69
N ILE A 80 -6.91 -20.85 19.23
CA ILE A 80 -6.68 -20.77 20.68
C ILE A 80 -7.85 -20.07 21.38
N LEU A 81 -8.30 -18.94 20.83
CA LEU A 81 -9.36 -18.15 21.44
C LEU A 81 -10.73 -18.80 21.30
N SER A 82 -11.03 -19.48 20.19
CA SER A 82 -12.24 -20.29 20.07
C SER A 82 -12.31 -21.36 21.15
N PHE A 83 -11.20 -22.03 21.44
CA PHE A 83 -11.13 -23.02 22.52
C PHE A 83 -11.33 -22.39 23.91
N LEU A 84 -10.69 -21.25 24.17
CA LEU A 84 -10.81 -20.52 25.43
C LEU A 84 -12.26 -20.07 25.68
N ILE A 85 -12.91 -19.50 24.66
CA ILE A 85 -14.28 -19.00 24.79
C ILE A 85 -15.25 -20.14 25.10
N VAL A 86 -15.18 -21.27 24.39
CA VAL A 86 -16.03 -22.43 24.68
C VAL A 86 -15.81 -22.92 26.11
N THR A 87 -14.57 -22.92 26.59
CA THR A 87 -14.25 -23.35 27.96
C THR A 87 -14.86 -22.40 29.00
N ILE A 88 -14.75 -21.09 28.80
CA ILE A 88 -15.31 -20.08 29.70
C ILE A 88 -16.85 -20.09 29.66
N ASP A 89 -17.45 -20.22 28.47
CA ASP A 89 -18.90 -20.28 28.30
C ASP A 89 -19.49 -21.48 29.06
N ASN A 90 -18.87 -22.66 28.92
CA ASN A 90 -19.25 -23.86 29.68
C ASN A 90 -19.11 -23.64 31.20
N LEU A 91 -18.04 -22.98 31.64
CA LEU A 91 -17.81 -22.69 33.06
C LEU A 91 -18.88 -21.74 33.61
N LEU A 92 -19.15 -20.63 32.92
CA LEU A 92 -20.17 -19.65 33.33
C LEU A 92 -21.56 -20.27 33.32
N PHE A 93 -21.88 -21.09 32.32
CA PHE A 93 -23.13 -21.84 32.29
C PHE A 93 -23.27 -22.78 33.49
N SER A 94 -22.20 -23.46 33.90
CA SER A 94 -22.24 -24.34 35.07
C SER A 94 -22.53 -23.59 36.38
N TRP A 95 -22.13 -22.32 36.51
CA TRP A 95 -22.32 -21.53 37.74
C TRP A 95 -23.65 -20.80 37.78
N PHE A 96 -24.13 -20.34 36.62
CA PHE A 96 -25.26 -19.41 36.52
C PHE A 96 -26.45 -19.92 35.70
N GLY A 97 -26.29 -21.03 34.97
CA GLY A 97 -27.35 -21.73 34.25
C GLY A 97 -28.05 -20.90 33.17
N GLU A 98 -29.36 -21.09 33.02
CA GLU A 98 -30.22 -20.43 32.02
C GLU A 98 -30.23 -18.89 32.12
N ILE A 99 -30.04 -18.33 33.33
CA ILE A 99 -30.00 -16.89 33.55
C ILE A 99 -28.83 -16.26 32.80
N TYR A 100 -27.66 -16.92 32.81
CA TYR A 100 -26.48 -16.48 32.08
C TYR A 100 -26.74 -16.41 30.58
N ARG A 101 -27.37 -17.44 29.97
CA ARG A 101 -27.63 -17.44 28.51
C ARG A 101 -28.52 -16.29 28.07
N LYS A 102 -29.58 -15.97 28.83
CA LYS A 102 -30.47 -14.84 28.54
C LYS A 102 -29.75 -13.50 28.63
N ILE A 103 -28.97 -13.31 29.69
CA ILE A 103 -28.21 -12.06 29.91
C ILE A 103 -27.10 -11.90 28.86
N ALA A 104 -26.35 -12.97 28.57
CA ALA A 104 -25.27 -12.96 27.59
C ALA A 104 -25.78 -12.62 26.18
N SER A 105 -26.93 -13.17 25.76
CA SER A 105 -27.56 -12.86 24.47
C SER A 105 -27.95 -11.38 24.35
N ILE A 106 -28.47 -10.79 25.43
CA ILE A 106 -28.87 -9.37 25.45
C ILE A 106 -27.62 -8.49 25.40
N LEU A 107 -26.61 -8.77 26.24
CA LEU A 107 -25.35 -8.02 26.23
C LEU A 107 -24.64 -8.09 24.88
N SER A 108 -24.62 -9.27 24.23
CA SER A 108 -24.05 -9.39 22.89
C SER A 108 -24.77 -8.50 21.88
N SER A 109 -26.11 -8.47 21.93
CA SER A 109 -26.92 -7.68 20.99
C SER A 109 -26.71 -6.18 21.18
N VAL A 110 -26.63 -5.72 22.44
CA VAL A 110 -26.31 -4.33 22.78
C VAL A 110 -24.89 -3.99 22.34
N PHE A 111 -23.92 -4.86 22.62
CA PHE A 111 -22.54 -4.66 22.23
C PHE A 111 -22.39 -4.56 20.71
N LEU A 112 -23.04 -5.44 19.95
CA LEU A 112 -23.08 -5.42 18.49
C LEU A 112 -23.69 -4.14 17.92
N PHE A 113 -24.79 -3.67 18.52
CA PHE A 113 -25.39 -2.40 18.14
C PHE A 113 -24.42 -1.24 18.38
N LEU A 114 -23.76 -1.22 19.54
CA LEU A 114 -22.73 -0.22 19.84
C LEU A 114 -21.56 -0.32 18.87
N LEU A 115 -21.10 -1.51 18.49
CA LEU A 115 -20.03 -1.67 17.52
C LEU A 115 -20.42 -1.18 16.14
N TYR A 116 -21.60 -1.54 15.64
CA TYR A 116 -22.10 -1.03 14.36
C TYR A 116 -22.23 0.50 14.37
N PHE A 117 -22.77 1.05 15.46
CA PHE A 117 -22.97 2.48 15.63
C PHE A 117 -21.65 3.25 15.79
N PHE A 118 -20.70 2.72 16.56
CA PHE A 118 -19.39 3.32 16.75
C PHE A 118 -18.45 3.03 15.59
N GLN A 119 -18.70 2.01 14.76
CA GLN A 119 -17.86 1.71 13.61
C GLN A 119 -17.92 2.83 12.56
N SER A 120 -19.08 3.45 12.32
CA SER A 120 -19.14 4.65 11.47
C SER A 120 -18.38 5.82 12.10
N VAL A 121 -18.56 6.05 13.41
CA VAL A 121 -17.88 7.12 14.15
C VAL A 121 -16.36 6.94 14.21
N ILE A 122 -15.88 5.70 14.36
CA ILE A 122 -14.45 5.35 14.39
C ILE A 122 -13.85 5.47 12.98
N MET A 123 -14.58 5.06 11.94
CA MET A 123 -14.08 5.16 10.55
C MET A 123 -14.04 6.61 10.07
N ASP A 124 -14.94 7.47 10.53
CA ASP A 124 -14.96 8.90 10.19
C ASP A 124 -14.09 9.75 11.14
N GLY A 125 -13.87 9.28 12.38
CA GLY A 125 -13.19 10.03 13.45
C GLY A 125 -11.70 9.74 13.62
N PHE A 126 -11.18 8.63 13.10
CA PHE A 126 -9.73 8.41 13.09
C PHE A 126 -9.11 9.15 11.90
N PRO A 127 -8.25 10.16 12.12
CA PRO A 127 -7.44 10.68 11.04
C PRO A 127 -6.67 9.51 10.42
N LYS A 128 -6.46 9.54 9.09
CA LYS A 128 -5.58 8.64 8.35
C LYS A 128 -4.16 8.71 8.96
N ILE A 129 -3.93 8.05 10.08
CA ILE A 129 -2.62 7.97 10.72
C ILE A 129 -1.87 6.93 9.90
N SER A 130 -1.11 7.45 8.94
CA SER A 130 -0.35 6.75 7.90
C SER A 130 0.79 5.87 8.40
N ASN A 131 0.80 5.46 9.67
CA ASN A 131 1.92 4.75 10.26
C ASN A 131 1.52 3.32 10.62
N PHE A 132 2.42 2.39 10.29
CA PHE A 132 2.34 0.93 10.48
C PHE A 132 1.73 0.50 11.82
N LEU A 133 2.02 1.22 12.90
CA LEU A 133 1.49 0.97 14.24
C LEU A 133 -0.03 1.20 14.36
N GLY A 134 -0.57 2.23 13.70
CA GLY A 134 -2.00 2.55 13.71
C GLY A 134 -2.84 1.48 13.02
N ASN A 135 -2.34 0.98 11.89
CA ASN A 135 -3.01 -0.08 11.14
C ASN A 135 -2.97 -1.44 11.89
N ALA A 136 -1.86 -1.76 12.57
CA ALA A 136 -1.76 -2.95 13.41
C ALA A 136 -2.71 -2.89 14.62
N VAL A 137 -2.88 -1.72 15.23
CA VAL A 137 -3.83 -1.50 16.34
C VAL A 137 -5.27 -1.65 15.85
N ILE A 138 -5.63 -1.08 14.70
CA ILE A 138 -6.97 -1.22 14.12
C ILE A 138 -7.26 -2.69 13.77
N ALA A 139 -6.31 -3.40 13.13
CA ALA A 139 -6.46 -4.82 12.82
C ALA A 139 -6.60 -5.68 14.10
N GLY A 140 -5.80 -5.39 15.13
CA GLY A 140 -5.88 -6.06 16.43
C GLY A 140 -7.23 -5.84 17.12
N LEU A 141 -7.71 -4.59 17.18
CA LEU A 141 -9.02 -4.26 17.72
C LEU A 141 -10.14 -4.96 16.96
N THR A 142 -10.13 -4.94 15.63
CA THR A 142 -11.15 -5.63 14.84
C THR A 142 -11.10 -7.15 14.96
N THR A 143 -9.90 -7.73 15.15
CA THR A 143 -9.73 -9.17 15.37
C THR A 143 -10.29 -9.56 16.74
N ILE A 144 -10.02 -8.80 17.80
CA ILE A 144 -10.60 -8.99 19.14
C ILE A 144 -12.13 -8.88 19.08
N MET A 145 -12.68 -7.94 18.30
CA MET A 145 -14.14 -7.78 18.10
C MET A 145 -14.78 -9.00 17.41
N LEU A 146 -14.09 -9.57 16.40
CA LEU A 146 -14.50 -10.80 15.72
C LEU A 146 -14.50 -12.00 16.67
N LEU A 147 -13.53 -12.07 17.58
CA LEU A 147 -13.41 -13.19 18.52
C LEU A 147 -14.48 -13.11 19.61
N LEU A 148 -14.78 -11.91 20.09
CA LEU A 148 -15.92 -11.68 20.99
C LEU A 148 -17.25 -12.10 20.35
N THR A 149 -17.37 -12.07 19.01
CA THR A 149 -18.61 -12.43 18.29
C THR A 149 -18.65 -13.88 17.82
N LEU A 150 -17.53 -14.49 17.42
CA LEU A 150 -17.40 -15.93 17.22
C LEU A 150 -17.65 -16.71 18.52
N GLY A 151 -17.28 -16.12 19.67
CA GLY A 151 -17.59 -16.65 20.99
C GLY A 151 -19.06 -16.92 21.25
N PHE A 152 -19.96 -16.13 20.66
CA PHE A 152 -21.41 -16.32 20.75
C PHE A 152 -21.94 -17.42 19.80
N ILE A 153 -21.17 -17.86 18.80
CA ILE A 153 -21.58 -18.91 17.84
C ILE A 153 -21.58 -20.29 18.50
N GLY A 154 -20.70 -20.53 19.48
CA GLY A 154 -20.68 -21.78 20.26
C GLY A 154 -22.02 -22.09 20.97
N ILE A 155 -22.83 -21.06 21.21
CA ILE A 155 -24.14 -21.16 21.88
C ILE A 155 -25.26 -21.56 20.90
N SER A 156 -25.05 -21.46 19.58
CA SER A 156 -26.12 -21.64 18.59
C SER A 156 -26.29 -23.08 18.06
N PHE A 157 -25.45 -24.04 18.47
CA PHE A 157 -25.57 -25.44 18.00
C PHE A 157 -26.36 -26.38 18.92
N SER A 158 -26.78 -25.96 20.13
CA SER A 158 -27.54 -26.83 21.05
C SER A 158 -29.07 -26.66 20.97
N GLY A 159 -29.60 -26.39 19.78
CA GLY A 159 -31.03 -26.56 19.47
C GLY A 159 -31.89 -25.31 19.67
N GLY A 160 -32.16 -24.61 18.56
CA GLY A 160 -33.23 -23.62 18.49
C GLY A 160 -32.92 -22.45 17.56
N SER A 161 -33.44 -22.52 16.33
CA SER A 161 -33.46 -21.47 15.30
C SER A 161 -32.09 -20.96 14.82
N GLY A 162 -31.75 -21.25 13.56
CA GLY A 162 -30.65 -20.62 12.83
C GLY A 162 -30.75 -19.11 12.94
N SER A 163 -29.98 -18.56 13.86
CA SER A 163 -30.20 -17.25 14.43
C SER A 163 -29.47 -16.19 13.62
N ILE A 164 -30.06 -15.00 13.58
CA ILE A 164 -29.49 -13.75 13.07
C ILE A 164 -28.02 -13.54 13.50
N LEU A 165 -27.57 -14.19 14.58
CA LEU A 165 -26.17 -14.27 15.04
C LEU A 165 -25.19 -14.87 14.01
N PHE A 166 -25.60 -15.85 13.18
CA PHE A 166 -24.77 -16.36 12.08
C PHE A 166 -24.58 -15.31 10.98
N LEU A 167 -25.62 -14.55 10.67
CA LEU A 167 -25.54 -13.44 9.71
C LEU A 167 -24.64 -12.32 10.27
N ILE A 168 -24.73 -12.04 11.58
CA ILE A 168 -23.88 -11.05 12.25
C ILE A 168 -22.42 -11.50 12.28
N ALA A 169 -22.15 -12.76 12.62
CA ALA A 169 -20.81 -13.33 12.57
C ALA A 169 -20.22 -13.33 11.15
N ALA A 170 -21.03 -13.64 10.14
CA ALA A 170 -20.61 -13.59 8.74
C ALA A 170 -20.29 -12.16 8.29
N VAL A 171 -21.10 -11.17 8.72
CA VAL A 171 -20.86 -9.74 8.44
C VAL A 171 -19.58 -9.26 9.12
N ILE A 172 -19.34 -9.62 10.39
CA ILE A 172 -18.14 -9.21 11.12
C ILE A 172 -16.90 -9.92 10.58
N SER A 173 -17.01 -11.21 10.24
CA SER A 173 -15.96 -11.94 9.54
C SER A 173 -15.63 -11.28 8.20
N GLY A 174 -16.64 -10.85 7.44
CA GLY A 174 -16.48 -10.10 6.18
C GLY A 174 -15.83 -8.72 6.37
N MET A 175 -16.15 -8.03 7.47
CA MET A 175 -15.55 -6.74 7.82
C MET A 175 -14.08 -6.88 8.24
N VAL A 176 -13.74 -7.94 8.99
CA VAL A 176 -12.35 -8.21 9.35
C VAL A 176 -11.55 -8.66 8.15
N THR A 177 -12.07 -9.58 7.33
CA THR A 177 -11.37 -10.01 6.10
C THR A 177 -11.20 -8.84 5.13
N SER A 178 -12.19 -7.96 4.98
CA SER A 178 -12.03 -6.76 4.13
C SER A 178 -10.98 -5.79 4.69
N LYS A 179 -10.92 -5.56 6.00
CA LYS A 179 -9.87 -4.72 6.62
C LYS A 179 -8.48 -5.35 6.55
N LEU A 180 -8.38 -6.65 6.75
CA LEU A 180 -7.13 -7.40 6.59
C LEU A 180 -6.67 -7.36 5.13
N PHE A 181 -7.61 -7.47 4.20
CA PHE A 181 -7.34 -7.34 2.77
C PHE A 181 -6.89 -5.93 2.41
N THR A 182 -7.50 -4.87 2.97
CA THR A 182 -7.00 -3.51 2.76
C THR A 182 -5.61 -3.30 3.35
N TRP A 183 -5.34 -3.82 4.56
CA TRP A 183 -4.00 -3.78 5.16
C TRP A 183 -2.98 -4.55 4.33
N LEU A 184 -3.35 -5.73 3.82
CA LEU A 184 -2.56 -6.56 2.93
C LEU A 184 -2.19 -5.78 1.66
N MET A 185 -3.18 -5.16 1.03
CA MET A 185 -2.96 -4.35 -0.17
C MET A 185 -2.09 -3.14 0.16
N GLU A 186 -2.23 -2.51 1.32
CA GLU A 186 -1.35 -1.44 1.78
C GLU A 186 0.08 -1.91 2.09
N ALA A 187 0.27 -3.12 2.63
CA ALA A 187 1.59 -3.69 2.89
C ALA A 187 2.33 -4.03 1.58
N ILE A 188 1.61 -4.54 0.58
CA ILE A 188 2.15 -4.80 -0.77
C ILE A 188 2.46 -3.49 -1.50
N LYS A 189 1.54 -2.50 -1.41
CA LYS A 189 1.71 -1.16 -2.01
C LYS A 189 2.73 -0.28 -1.28
N GLY A 190 2.99 -0.54 0.01
CA GLY A 190 3.74 0.34 0.90
C GLY A 190 5.27 0.23 0.78
N GLY A 191 5.78 -0.79 0.10
CA GLY A 191 7.18 -0.84 -0.28
C GLY A 191 7.39 0.09 -1.49
N ILE A 192 7.90 1.30 -1.27
CA ILE A 192 8.39 2.14 -2.36
C ILE A 192 9.47 1.32 -3.08
N GLY A 193 9.29 1.11 -4.38
CA GLY A 193 10.28 0.45 -5.23
C GLY A 193 11.47 1.36 -5.40
N THR A 194 11.57 1.99 -6.57
CA THR A 194 12.58 3.01 -6.82
C THR A 194 12.05 4.37 -6.36
N SER A 195 12.86 5.18 -5.68
CA SER A 195 12.48 6.54 -5.27
C SER A 195 13.28 7.59 -6.02
N PHE A 196 12.58 8.50 -6.70
CA PHE A 196 13.09 9.75 -7.25
C PHE A 196 12.57 10.96 -6.47
N LYS A 197 12.20 10.76 -5.20
CA LYS A 197 11.56 11.79 -4.39
C LYS A 197 12.46 13.02 -4.25
N LYS A 198 11.93 14.20 -4.57
CA LYS A 198 12.70 15.47 -4.58
C LYS A 198 13.94 15.46 -5.48
N ALA A 199 14.07 14.51 -6.41
CA ALA A 199 15.17 14.46 -7.35
C ALA A 199 14.99 15.52 -8.45
N ASN A 200 16.10 16.02 -8.99
CA ASN A 200 16.09 16.88 -10.16
C ASN A 200 16.37 16.05 -11.41
N LEU A 201 15.33 15.72 -12.17
CA LEU A 201 15.37 14.92 -13.40
C LEU A 201 15.27 15.80 -14.66
N THR A 202 15.67 17.08 -14.56
CA THR A 202 15.53 18.02 -15.67
C THR A 202 16.29 17.50 -16.90
N GLY A 203 15.60 17.34 -18.03
CA GLY A 203 16.19 16.84 -19.27
C GLY A 203 16.58 15.35 -19.26
N ALA A 204 16.16 14.58 -18.26
CA ALA A 204 16.46 13.15 -18.19
C ALA A 204 15.70 12.36 -19.29
N ASN A 205 16.34 11.34 -19.84
CA ASN A 205 15.75 10.50 -20.87
C ASN A 205 15.15 9.22 -20.29
N PHE A 206 13.82 9.04 -20.34
CA PHE A 206 13.13 7.82 -19.91
C PHE A 206 12.56 7.02 -21.09
N SER A 207 13.13 7.16 -22.30
CA SER A 207 12.67 6.41 -23.46
C SER A 207 12.70 4.89 -23.21
N HIS A 208 11.59 4.22 -23.46
CA HIS A 208 11.39 2.79 -23.25
C HIS A 208 11.66 2.30 -21.81
N ALA A 209 11.68 3.21 -20.83
CA ALA A 209 11.87 2.83 -19.44
C ALA A 209 10.62 2.11 -18.88
N LEU A 210 10.87 1.09 -18.07
CA LEU A 210 9.85 0.33 -17.35
C LEU A 210 9.71 0.90 -15.94
N ILE A 211 8.66 1.69 -15.71
CA ILE A 211 8.46 2.42 -14.45
C ILE A 211 7.30 1.80 -13.67
N TYR A 212 7.65 0.91 -12.77
CA TYR A 212 6.70 0.24 -11.88
C TYR A 212 6.89 0.74 -10.45
N ASN A 213 5.80 0.89 -9.68
CA ASN A 213 5.82 1.24 -8.26
C ASN A 213 6.96 2.21 -7.84
N THR A 214 7.06 3.32 -8.55
CA THR A 214 8.16 4.29 -8.41
C THR A 214 7.64 5.61 -7.81
N ASP A 215 8.41 6.24 -6.94
CA ASP A 215 8.01 7.50 -6.28
C ASP A 215 8.69 8.72 -6.91
N PHE A 216 7.94 9.52 -7.68
CA PHE A 216 8.36 10.82 -8.22
C PHE A 216 7.85 12.00 -7.38
N SER A 217 7.45 11.78 -6.12
CA SER A 217 6.90 12.85 -5.30
C SER A 217 7.88 14.02 -5.16
N PHE A 218 7.41 15.24 -5.41
CA PHE A 218 8.23 16.46 -5.40
C PHE A 218 9.42 16.47 -6.37
N ALA A 219 9.49 15.54 -7.34
CA ALA A 219 10.55 15.53 -8.34
C ALA A 219 10.35 16.64 -9.39
N LEU A 220 11.46 17.14 -9.94
CA LEU A 220 11.46 18.04 -11.09
C LEU A 220 11.64 17.22 -12.36
N LEU A 221 10.59 17.14 -13.18
CA LEU A 221 10.50 16.34 -14.40
C LEU A 221 10.52 17.22 -15.66
N THR A 222 11.02 18.45 -15.56
CA THR A 222 11.01 19.38 -16.69
C THR A 222 11.93 18.91 -17.81
N GLY A 223 11.40 18.80 -19.02
CA GLY A 223 12.14 18.41 -20.21
C GLY A 223 12.46 16.92 -20.30
N ILE A 224 11.78 16.06 -19.54
CA ILE A 224 11.97 14.61 -19.66
C ILE A 224 11.51 14.09 -21.03
N CYS A 225 12.15 13.03 -21.52
CA CYS A 225 11.66 12.26 -22.67
C CYS A 225 10.91 11.01 -22.20
N ILE A 226 9.70 10.78 -22.71
CA ILE A 226 8.79 9.71 -22.27
C ILE A 226 8.38 8.76 -23.41
N GLU A 227 9.19 8.67 -24.45
CA GLU A 227 8.93 7.83 -25.61
C GLU A 227 8.78 6.36 -25.20
N GLY A 228 7.63 5.74 -25.44
CA GLY A 228 7.43 4.32 -25.08
C GLY A 228 7.48 4.05 -23.57
N TRP A 229 7.17 5.05 -22.73
CA TRP A 229 7.13 4.92 -21.29
C TRP A 229 6.04 3.95 -20.83
N LEU A 230 6.40 2.94 -20.05
CA LEU A 230 5.44 2.00 -19.44
C LEU A 230 5.34 2.30 -17.94
N VAL A 231 4.19 2.80 -17.50
CA VAL A 231 3.93 3.23 -16.12
C VAL A 231 2.75 2.46 -15.54
N ASP A 232 2.87 1.99 -14.30
CA ASP A 232 1.74 1.37 -13.59
C ASP A 232 0.92 2.35 -12.73
N SER A 233 -0.24 1.88 -12.28
CA SER A 233 -1.11 2.62 -11.35
C SER A 233 -0.57 2.77 -9.93
N LEU A 234 0.56 2.11 -9.60
CA LEU A 234 1.20 2.19 -8.29
C LEU A 234 2.22 3.33 -8.22
N THR A 235 2.72 3.80 -9.38
CA THR A 235 3.68 4.89 -9.47
C THR A 235 3.07 6.21 -9.00
N ILE A 236 3.81 6.92 -8.14
CA ILE A 236 3.33 8.10 -7.40
C ILE A 236 3.97 9.36 -7.99
N PHE A 237 3.14 10.35 -8.28
CA PHE A 237 3.58 11.65 -8.83
C PHE A 237 3.19 12.85 -7.94
N THR A 238 2.93 12.62 -6.65
CA THR A 238 2.41 13.64 -5.72
C THR A 238 3.29 14.89 -5.69
N LYS A 239 2.72 16.05 -6.07
CA LYS A 239 3.42 17.34 -6.11
C LYS A 239 4.69 17.35 -6.98
N SER A 240 4.77 16.46 -7.97
CA SER A 240 5.81 16.52 -9.00
C SER A 240 5.58 17.76 -9.89
N GLN A 241 6.68 18.32 -10.40
CA GLN A 241 6.64 19.51 -11.24
C GLN A 241 7.20 19.18 -12.62
N CYS A 242 6.50 19.61 -13.67
CA CYS A 242 6.95 19.46 -15.04
C CYS A 242 6.49 20.69 -15.83
N GLU A 243 7.42 21.43 -16.42
CA GLU A 243 7.08 22.59 -17.25
C GLU A 243 6.79 22.20 -18.70
N TYR A 244 7.50 21.21 -19.24
CA TYR A 244 7.32 20.64 -20.57
C TYR A 244 7.96 19.25 -20.62
N LEU A 245 7.62 18.42 -21.60
CA LEU A 245 8.17 17.10 -21.83
C LEU A 245 8.37 16.83 -23.32
N TYR A 246 9.04 15.73 -23.68
CA TYR A 246 9.24 15.27 -25.05
C TYR A 246 8.61 13.88 -25.27
N TRP A 247 7.82 13.74 -26.34
CA TRP A 247 7.16 12.49 -26.71
C TRP A 247 8.07 11.51 -27.46
N GLN A 248 8.99 12.04 -28.25
CA GLN A 248 10.03 11.32 -28.97
C GLN A 248 11.34 12.05 -28.78
N SER A 249 12.47 11.33 -28.85
CA SER A 249 13.82 11.84 -28.61
C SER A 249 14.08 13.19 -29.32
N GLN A 250 13.84 14.28 -28.58
CA GLN A 250 13.98 15.70 -28.94
C GLN A 250 13.12 16.27 -30.09
N GLN A 251 12.12 15.56 -30.63
CA GLN A 251 11.37 16.03 -31.81
C GLN A 251 9.96 16.55 -31.50
N GLU A 252 9.31 16.06 -30.44
CA GLU A 252 7.91 16.41 -30.13
C GLU A 252 7.76 16.94 -28.69
N ARG A 253 7.95 18.26 -28.51
CA ARG A 253 7.77 18.93 -27.23
C ARG A 253 6.28 19.12 -26.91
N TYR A 254 5.90 18.87 -25.66
CA TYR A 254 4.56 19.14 -25.16
C TYR A 254 4.62 19.89 -23.80
N PRO A 255 3.87 20.99 -23.63
CA PRO A 255 3.13 21.73 -24.66
C PRO A 255 4.06 22.30 -25.74
N GLN A 256 3.54 22.42 -26.97
CA GLN A 256 4.31 22.87 -28.14
C GLN A 256 4.96 24.24 -27.93
N THR A 257 4.30 25.11 -27.17
CA THR A 257 4.82 26.41 -26.73
C THR A 257 4.49 26.63 -25.26
N GLY A 258 5.35 27.40 -24.56
CA GLY A 258 5.13 27.75 -23.16
C GLY A 258 5.42 26.63 -22.17
N LYS A 259 4.73 26.68 -21.03
CA LYS A 259 4.83 25.74 -19.92
C LYS A 259 3.43 25.20 -19.59
N PHE A 260 3.37 24.01 -19.00
CA PHE A 260 2.14 23.49 -18.41
C PHE A 260 1.53 24.52 -17.45
N GLN A 261 0.22 24.71 -17.56
CA GLN A 261 -0.55 25.56 -16.66
C GLN A 261 -0.79 24.83 -15.32
N ASP A 262 -1.23 25.58 -14.30
CA ASP A 262 -1.53 25.02 -12.98
C ASP A 262 -2.48 23.81 -13.08
N HIS A 263 -2.08 22.69 -12.46
CA HIS A 263 -2.81 21.40 -12.44
C HIS A 263 -2.94 20.69 -13.80
N GLU A 264 -2.42 21.24 -14.91
CA GLU A 264 -2.48 20.60 -16.22
C GLU A 264 -1.61 19.34 -16.27
N TRP A 265 -0.42 19.41 -15.67
CA TRP A 265 0.48 18.27 -15.50
C TRP A 265 -0.18 17.11 -14.74
N GLU A 266 -0.87 17.40 -13.63
CA GLU A 266 -1.55 16.38 -12.84
C GLU A 266 -2.67 15.70 -13.63
N LYS A 267 -3.45 16.47 -14.39
CA LYS A 267 -4.50 15.96 -15.28
C LYS A 267 -3.93 15.09 -16.40
N PHE A 268 -2.79 15.50 -16.98
CA PHE A 268 -2.08 14.73 -17.99
C PHE A 268 -1.70 13.35 -17.45
N LEU A 269 -1.04 13.30 -16.28
CA LEU A 269 -0.64 12.04 -15.64
C LEU A 269 -1.85 11.14 -15.32
N GLN A 270 -2.95 11.70 -14.81
CA GLN A 270 -4.16 10.93 -14.53
C GLN A 270 -4.76 10.29 -15.79
N LYS A 271 -4.69 10.96 -16.94
CA LYS A 271 -5.16 10.43 -18.22
C LYS A 271 -4.18 9.40 -18.78
N PHE A 272 -2.88 9.64 -18.63
CA PHE A 272 -1.82 8.76 -19.10
C PHE A 272 -1.82 7.41 -18.36
N ILE A 273 -1.91 7.42 -17.03
CA ILE A 273 -1.87 6.20 -16.19
C ILE A 273 -3.15 5.36 -16.32
N LYS A 274 -4.27 5.95 -16.75
CA LYS A 274 -5.56 5.24 -16.91
C LYS A 274 -5.70 4.51 -18.25
N ASN A 275 -4.85 4.81 -19.22
CA ASN A 275 -4.86 4.21 -20.56
C ASN A 275 -3.77 3.14 -20.67
#